data_AF-A0A6A0IJF8-F1
#
_entry.id   AF-A0A6A0IJF8-F1
#
_cell.length_a   1.000
_cell.length_b   1.000
_cell.length_c   1.000
_cell.angle_alpha   90.00
_cell.angle_beta   90.00
_cell.angle_gamma   90.00
#
_symmetry.space_group_name_H-M   'P 1'
#
loop_
_entity.id
_entity.type
_entity.pdbx_description
1 polymer ?
#
loop_
_entity_poly.entity_id
_entity_poly.type
_entity_poly.pdbx_seq_one_letter_code
_entity_poly.pdbx_strand_id
1 'polypeptide(L)'
;MTALPAFLLLLGAAAASAGAWVPGNTVTVTGRVSKIPGQHLIRTERAADAVYFDVEKGGQIVAYVRGGIGTEGRVRLTGTVVVAEGGSKRPGSTERYTELQLDVTSWEELGEPGAPKK
;
A
#
# COMPACT_ATOMS: atom_id res chain seq x y z
N MET A 1 11.99 44.86 -31.12
CA MET A 1 12.42 43.59 -30.52
C MET A 1 12.00 43.62 -29.06
N THR A 2 10.91 42.93 -28.71
CA THR A 2 10.37 42.93 -27.34
C THR A 2 9.98 41.49 -27.02
N ALA A 3 10.74 40.87 -26.13
CA ALA A 3 10.51 39.50 -25.67
C ALA A 3 9.45 39.50 -24.55
N LEU A 4 8.43 38.64 -24.69
CA LEU A 4 7.47 38.30 -23.64
C LEU A 4 8.06 37.17 -22.77
N PRO A 5 7.87 37.17 -21.44
CA PRO A 5 8.32 36.06 -20.62
C PRO A 5 7.31 34.90 -20.68
N ALA A 6 7.85 33.70 -20.87
CA ALA A 6 7.12 32.45 -20.81
C ALA A 6 6.67 32.16 -19.36
N PHE A 7 5.36 32.05 -19.14
CA PHE A 7 4.81 31.55 -17.90
C PHE A 7 4.72 30.02 -18.00
N LEU A 8 5.74 29.33 -17.49
CA LEU A 8 5.78 27.87 -17.45
C LEU A 8 4.98 27.39 -16.23
N LEU A 9 3.72 27.00 -16.45
CA LEU A 9 2.89 26.35 -15.44
C LEU A 9 3.33 24.87 -15.34
N LEU A 10 4.21 24.54 -14.39
CA LEU A 10 4.43 23.13 -14.02
C LEU A 10 3.22 22.62 -13.23
N LEU A 11 2.25 22.02 -13.92
CA LEU A 11 1.36 21.04 -13.28
C LEU A 11 2.20 19.78 -13.01
N GLY A 12 2.67 19.64 -11.78
CA GLY A 12 3.21 18.39 -11.27
C GLY A 12 2.10 17.35 -11.16
N ALA A 13 1.84 16.62 -12.24
CA ALA A 13 1.11 15.37 -12.15
C ALA A 13 2.02 14.35 -11.43
N ALA A 14 1.75 14.11 -10.15
CA ALA A 14 2.29 12.95 -9.46
C ALA A 14 1.66 11.70 -10.09
N ALA A 15 2.27 11.23 -11.18
CA ALA A 15 2.02 9.89 -11.68
C ALA A 15 2.53 8.93 -10.59
N ALA A 16 1.60 8.32 -9.84
CA ALA A 16 1.91 7.18 -9.01
C ALA A 16 2.42 6.08 -9.92
N SER A 17 3.73 5.93 -10.04
CA SER A 17 4.29 4.71 -10.60
C SER A 17 4.01 3.60 -9.58
N ALA A 18 3.12 2.69 -9.93
CA ALA A 18 3.07 1.40 -9.28
C ALA A 18 4.41 0.72 -9.60
N GLY A 19 5.38 0.84 -8.71
CA GLY A 19 6.61 0.05 -8.82
C GLY A 19 6.26 -1.44 -8.90
N ALA A 20 7.09 -2.22 -9.60
CA ALA A 20 6.87 -3.65 -9.68
C ALA A 20 6.88 -4.26 -8.26
N TRP A 21 5.94 -5.16 -7.99
CA TRP A 21 5.84 -5.94 -6.75
C TRP A 21 6.98 -6.96 -6.64
N VAL A 22 8.19 -6.45 -6.44
CA VAL A 22 9.43 -7.22 -6.30
C VAL A 22 10.00 -6.91 -4.92
N PRO A 23 10.42 -7.93 -4.14
CA PRO A 23 11.03 -7.70 -2.83
C PRO A 23 12.14 -6.64 -2.87
N GLY A 24 12.09 -5.70 -1.93
CA GLY A 24 13.03 -4.58 -1.82
C GLY A 24 12.63 -3.34 -2.61
N ASN A 25 11.70 -3.42 -3.56
CA ASN A 25 11.23 -2.23 -4.28
C ASN A 25 10.31 -1.38 -3.42
N THR A 26 10.46 -0.07 -3.55
CA THR A 26 9.44 0.87 -3.07
C THR A 26 8.29 0.94 -4.06
N VAL A 27 7.07 0.80 -3.58
CA VAL A 27 5.84 0.87 -4.38
C VAL A 27 4.85 1.83 -3.74
N THR A 28 3.99 2.39 -4.58
CA THR A 28 2.84 3.19 -4.15
C THR A 28 1.57 2.46 -4.56
N VAL A 29 0.67 2.22 -3.61
CA VAL A 29 -0.60 1.53 -3.85
C VAL A 29 -1.74 2.34 -3.27
N THR A 30 -2.90 2.26 -3.92
CA THR A 30 -4.12 2.93 -3.46
C THR A 30 -5.17 1.88 -3.13
N GLY A 31 -5.98 2.13 -2.10
CA GLY A 31 -6.92 1.15 -1.58
C GLY A 31 -7.67 1.65 -0.36
N ARG A 32 -8.23 0.70 0.41
CA ARG A 32 -8.92 0.96 1.67
C ARG A 32 -8.52 -0.09 2.70
N VAL A 33 -8.59 0.28 3.98
CA VAL A 33 -8.45 -0.69 5.07
C VAL A 33 -9.61 -1.68 4.99
N SER A 34 -9.31 -2.97 4.95
CA SER A 34 -10.34 -4.00 4.86
C SER A 34 -10.96 -4.26 6.23
N LYS A 35 -12.28 -4.44 6.24
CA LYS A 35 -13.03 -4.84 7.44
C LYS A 35 -13.09 -6.37 7.60
N ILE A 36 -12.77 -7.12 6.54
CA ILE A 36 -12.86 -8.58 6.52
C ILE A 36 -11.45 -9.15 6.26
N PRO A 37 -10.81 -9.74 7.27
CA PRO A 37 -9.47 -10.29 7.10
C PRO A 37 -9.50 -11.55 6.23
N GLY A 38 -8.67 -11.57 5.20
CA GLY A 38 -8.37 -12.73 4.38
C GLY A 38 -7.36 -13.66 5.05
N GLN A 39 -7.16 -14.84 4.45
CA GLN A 39 -6.12 -15.75 4.87
C GLN A 39 -4.77 -15.29 4.32
N HIS A 40 -4.05 -14.50 5.11
CA HIS A 40 -2.69 -14.07 4.81
C HIS A 40 -1.72 -14.57 5.88
N LEU A 41 -0.46 -14.70 5.48
CA LEU A 41 0.63 -14.76 6.44
C LEU A 41 0.73 -13.44 7.21
N ILE A 42 1.11 -13.49 8.48
CA ILE A 42 1.46 -12.30 9.26
C ILE A 42 2.83 -12.55 9.89
N ARG A 43 3.74 -11.60 9.74
CA ARG A 43 5.01 -11.58 10.43
C ARG A 43 4.75 -11.30 11.90
N THR A 44 5.06 -12.28 12.75
CA THR A 44 4.69 -12.26 14.18
C THR A 44 5.27 -11.03 14.89
N GLU A 45 6.50 -10.65 14.54
CA GLU A 45 7.23 -9.51 15.08
C GLU A 45 6.65 -8.14 14.66
N ARG A 46 5.75 -8.12 13.68
CA ARG A 46 5.06 -6.91 13.20
C ARG A 46 3.53 -7.01 13.34
N ALA A 47 3.02 -8.02 14.06
CA ALA A 47 1.58 -8.28 14.13
C ALA A 47 0.75 -7.08 14.64
N ALA A 48 1.32 -6.26 15.53
CA ALA A 48 0.67 -5.05 16.05
C ALA A 48 0.51 -3.93 15.00
N ASP A 49 1.35 -3.92 13.96
CA ASP A 49 1.29 -2.94 12.87
C ASP A 49 0.50 -3.46 11.67
N ALA A 50 0.05 -4.73 11.68
CA ALA A 50 -0.54 -5.37 10.52
C ALA A 50 -1.94 -4.84 10.23
N VAL A 51 -2.14 -4.40 8.99
CA VAL A 51 -3.41 -3.92 8.45
C VAL A 51 -3.75 -4.73 7.21
N TYR A 52 -4.96 -5.27 7.16
CA TYR A 52 -5.51 -5.84 5.94
C TYR A 52 -5.94 -4.72 5.01
N PHE A 53 -5.45 -4.74 3.77
CA PHE A 53 -5.62 -3.64 2.84
C PHE A 53 -6.12 -4.12 1.49
N ASP A 54 -7.29 -3.64 1.09
CA ASP A 54 -7.90 -3.97 -0.20
C ASP A 54 -7.36 -3.00 -1.26
N VAL A 55 -6.50 -3.51 -2.15
CA VAL A 55 -5.85 -2.71 -3.20
C VAL A 55 -6.85 -2.45 -4.33
N GLU A 56 -6.90 -1.22 -4.82
CA GLU A 56 -7.76 -0.89 -5.96
C GLU A 56 -7.40 -1.70 -7.20
N LYS A 57 -8.42 -2.33 -7.80
CA LYS A 57 -8.28 -3.21 -8.98
C LYS A 57 -7.38 -4.43 -8.72
N GLY A 58 -7.13 -4.76 -7.46
CA GLY A 58 -6.31 -5.88 -7.04
C GLY A 58 -7.01 -6.76 -6.01
N GLY A 59 -6.22 -7.59 -5.33
CA GLY A 59 -6.66 -8.36 -4.19
C GLY A 59 -6.41 -7.63 -2.87
N GLN A 60 -6.48 -8.40 -1.78
CA GLN A 60 -6.10 -7.96 -0.45
C GLN A 60 -4.61 -8.25 -0.20
N ILE A 61 -3.96 -7.38 0.57
CA ILE A 61 -2.59 -7.56 1.06
C ILE A 61 -2.54 -7.33 2.56
N VAL A 62 -1.43 -7.73 3.19
CA VAL A 62 -1.04 -7.24 4.51
C VAL A 62 -0.06 -6.08 4.33
N ALA A 63 -0.38 -4.95 4.95
CA ALA A 63 0.47 -3.78 5.04
C ALA A 63 0.81 -3.50 6.51
N TYR A 64 2.08 -3.28 6.82
CA TYR A 64 2.53 -2.95 8.17
C TYR A 64 2.62 -1.43 8.31
N VAL A 65 1.71 -0.84 9.08
CA VAL A 65 1.61 0.60 9.27
C VAL A 65 1.79 0.92 10.74
N ARG A 66 2.92 1.54 11.08
CA ARG A 66 3.18 1.95 12.46
C ARG A 66 2.13 2.96 12.93
N GLY A 67 1.43 2.64 14.01
CA GLY A 67 0.34 3.47 14.54
C GLY A 67 -1.00 3.32 13.80
N GLY A 68 -1.08 2.46 12.80
CA GLY A 68 -2.30 2.17 12.05
C GLY A 68 -2.72 3.26 11.06
N ILE A 69 -3.91 3.07 10.49
CA ILE A 69 -4.56 4.02 9.57
C ILE A 69 -5.87 4.47 10.23
N GLY A 70 -6.00 5.77 10.47
CA GLY A 70 -7.11 6.36 11.24
C GLY A 70 -8.36 6.71 10.42
N THR A 71 -8.53 6.18 9.21
CA THR A 71 -9.66 6.49 8.33
C THR A 71 -10.21 5.23 7.66
N GLU A 72 -11.51 5.23 7.36
CA GLU A 72 -12.16 4.23 6.49
C GLU A 72 -12.18 4.67 5.01
N GLY A 73 -11.66 5.87 4.74
CA GLY A 73 -11.56 6.49 3.44
C GLY A 73 -10.60 5.75 2.51
N ARG A 74 -10.54 6.25 1.28
CA ARG A 74 -9.53 5.83 0.30
C ARG A 74 -8.18 6.36 0.79
N VAL A 75 -7.14 5.53 0.74
CA VAL A 75 -5.79 5.95 1.13
C VAL A 75 -4.77 5.51 0.10
N ARG A 76 -3.66 6.25 0.05
CA ARG A 76 -2.46 5.88 -0.68
C ARG A 76 -1.39 5.46 0.31
N LEU A 77 -0.83 4.27 0.12
CA LEU A 77 0.29 3.75 0.89
C LEU A 77 1.55 3.79 0.03
N THR A 78 2.65 4.23 0.63
CA THR A 78 4.00 4.11 0.06
C THR A 78 4.85 3.30 1.00
N GLY A 79 5.55 2.32 0.47
CA GLY A 79 6.35 1.41 1.30
C GLY A 79 7.22 0.48 0.48
N THR A 80 7.99 -0.35 1.17
CA THR A 80 8.87 -1.34 0.56
C THR A 80 8.18 -2.70 0.54
N VAL A 81 8.24 -3.37 -0.61
CA VAL A 81 7.73 -4.73 -0.75
C VAL A 81 8.63 -5.69 0.03
N VAL A 82 8.04 -6.48 0.92
CA VAL A 82 8.74 -7.45 1.76
C VAL A 82 8.15 -8.84 1.56
N VAL A 83 8.96 -9.86 1.85
CA VAL A 83 8.50 -11.26 1.85
C VAL A 83 8.12 -11.64 3.26
N ALA A 84 6.93 -12.20 3.44
CA ALA A 84 6.55 -12.94 4.63
C ALA A 84 6.68 -14.44 4.34
N GLU A 85 7.21 -15.18 5.30
CA GLU A 85 7.33 -16.63 5.23
C GLU A 85 6.57 -17.29 6.37
N GLY A 86 5.97 -18.44 6.10
CA GLY A 86 5.25 -19.22 7.11
C GLY A 86 5.25 -20.71 6.81
N GLY A 87 5.08 -21.51 7.85
CA GLY A 87 4.84 -22.94 7.70
C GLY A 87 3.37 -23.25 7.42
N SER A 88 3.09 -24.46 6.92
CA SER A 88 1.73 -24.98 6.83
C SER A 88 1.06 -25.03 8.21
N LYS A 89 -0.24 -24.72 8.25
CA LYS A 89 -1.08 -24.94 9.44
C LYS A 89 -1.47 -26.42 9.61
N ARG A 90 -1.17 -27.27 8.61
CA ARG A 90 -1.47 -28.70 8.65
C ARG A 90 -0.49 -29.42 9.58
N PRO A 91 -0.96 -30.17 10.60
CA PRO A 91 -0.07 -30.94 11.47
C PRO A 91 0.84 -31.88 10.67
N GLY A 92 2.13 -31.88 10.98
CA GLY A 92 3.14 -32.75 10.37
C GLY A 92 3.63 -32.32 8.98
N SER A 93 3.12 -31.23 8.41
CA SER A 93 3.63 -30.71 7.13
C SER A 93 4.90 -29.88 7.33
N THR A 94 5.86 -30.04 6.43
CA THR A 94 7.09 -29.25 6.34
C THR A 94 7.04 -28.19 5.23
N GLU A 95 5.87 -28.02 4.59
CA GLU A 95 5.69 -27.03 3.53
C GLU A 95 5.90 -25.61 4.03
N ARG A 96 6.47 -24.77 3.16
CA ARG A 96 6.74 -23.36 3.38
C ARG A 96 5.96 -22.54 2.37
N TYR A 97 5.36 -21.47 2.84
CA TYR A 97 4.60 -20.52 2.06
C TYR A 97 5.30 -19.17 2.12
N THR A 98 5.26 -18.44 1.01
CA THR A 98 5.76 -17.08 0.91
C THR A 98 4.69 -16.16 0.35
N GLU A 99 4.61 -14.94 0.89
CA GLU A 99 3.68 -13.91 0.43
C GLU A 99 4.40 -12.57 0.33
N LEU A 100 4.04 -11.79 -0.69
CA LEU A 100 4.49 -10.41 -0.80
C LEU A 100 3.57 -9.49 0.02
N GLN A 101 4.18 -8.62 0.79
CA GLN A 101 3.53 -7.70 1.72
C GLN A 101 4.18 -6.33 1.63
N LEU A 102 3.62 -5.35 2.34
CA LEU A 102 4.11 -3.97 2.27
C LEU A 102 4.55 -3.48 3.65
N ASP A 103 5.81 -3.08 3.79
CA ASP A 103 6.28 -2.33 4.95
C ASP A 103 6.11 -0.83 4.67
N VAL A 104 5.13 -0.19 5.31
CA VAL A 104 4.67 1.15 4.94
C VAL A 104 5.51 2.22 5.63
N THR A 105 6.07 3.11 4.82
CA THR A 105 6.85 4.26 5.30
C THR A 105 5.99 5.51 5.43
N SER A 106 4.94 5.65 4.61
CA SER A 106 4.00 6.76 4.67
C SER A 106 2.64 6.39 4.11
N TRP A 107 1.60 7.05 4.60
CA TRP A 107 0.26 6.99 4.02
C TRP A 107 -0.40 8.36 4.01
N GLU A 108 -1.34 8.55 3.08
CA GLU A 108 -2.19 9.74 3.01
C GLU A 108 -3.63 9.34 2.67
N GLU A 109 -4.58 10.05 3.28
CA GLU A 109 -5.98 9.95 2.88
C GLU A 109 -6.20 10.64 1.53
N LEU A 110 -6.87 9.93 0.63
CA LEU A 110 -7.33 10.46 -0.64
C LEU A 110 -8.81 10.79 -0.49
N GLY A 111 -9.18 12.03 -0.77
CA GLY A 111 -10.59 12.43 -0.83
C GLY A 111 -11.40 11.56 -1.80
N GLU A 112 -12.72 11.56 -1.63
CA GLU A 112 -13.61 10.80 -2.50
C GLU A 112 -13.48 11.26 -3.96
N PRO A 113 -13.36 10.33 -4.93
CA PRO A 113 -13.28 10.68 -6.35
C PRO A 113 -14.54 11.47 -6.75
N GLY A 114 -14.36 12.72 -7.19
CA GLY A 114 -15.45 13.56 -7.67
C GLY A 114 -16.09 14.49 -6.62
N ALA A 115 -15.54 14.58 -5.40
CA ALA A 115 -15.95 15.64 -4.48
C ALA A 115 -15.63 17.02 -5.10
N PRO A 116 -16.60 17.96 -5.17
CA PRO A 116 -16.35 19.28 -5.70
C PRO A 116 -15.28 19.98 -4.86
N LYS A 117 -14.26 20.52 -5.54
CA LYS A 117 -13.31 21.45 -4.91
C LYS A 117 -14.10 22.68 -4.52
N LYS A 118 -14.22 22.95 -3.21
CA LYS A 118 -14.74 24.22 -2.71
C LYS A 118 -13.74 25.34 -2.94
#